data_AF-A0AAU5ZEE7-F1
#
_entry.id   AF-A0AAU5ZEE7-F1
#
_cell.length_a   1.000
_cell.length_b   1.000
_cell.length_c   1.000
_cell.angle_alpha   90.00
_cell.angle_beta   90.00
_cell.angle_gamma   90.00
#
_symmetry.space_group_name_H-M   'P 1'
#
loop_
_entity.id
_entity.type
_entity.pdbx_description
1 polymer ?
#
loop_
_entity_poly.entity_id
_entity_poly.type
_entity_poly.pdbx_seq_one_letter_code
_entity_poly.pdbx_strand_id
1 'polypeptide(L)'
;MNEDEDFLAEAHQMEAEAERIRQEAEDVTSDPAAVQEWIRQSNLIYGGLAAAGLVVVQPFLSETSLDPSALVCVIAFAVSIPLLAALLVLNRQEEFRRRTSKSPLVSVAKAIAQGSAFAGIAAAFWHISFIAGIVFLAVGCVAVGVHSSGYVHLEYDSKFRSRFRPRNPPEA
;
A
#
# COMPACT_ATOMS: atom_id res chain seq x y z
N MET A 1 38.09 -38.42 -8.28
CA MET A 1 37.00 -37.59 -7.75
C MET A 1 37.03 -36.34 -8.59
N ASN A 2 36.00 -36.14 -9.42
CA ASN A 2 36.03 -35.23 -10.57
C ASN A 2 35.35 -33.93 -10.14
N GLU A 3 36.14 -32.97 -9.65
CA GLU A 3 35.66 -31.71 -9.04
C GLU A 3 34.73 -30.92 -9.99
N ASP A 4 34.87 -31.12 -11.30
CA ASP A 4 34.03 -30.51 -12.33
C ASP A 4 32.59 -31.07 -12.37
N GLU A 5 32.39 -32.36 -12.05
CA GLU A 5 31.04 -32.96 -12.02
C GLU A 5 30.27 -32.54 -10.77
N ASP A 6 30.96 -32.41 -9.63
CA ASP A 6 30.35 -31.96 -8.38
C ASP A 6 29.92 -30.48 -8.47
N PHE A 7 30.73 -29.62 -9.12
CA PHE A 7 30.38 -28.21 -9.33
C PHE A 7 29.15 -28.02 -10.25
N LEU A 8 29.04 -28.81 -11.32
CA LEU A 8 27.88 -28.78 -12.21
C LEU A 8 26.61 -29.29 -11.50
N ALA A 9 26.73 -30.30 -10.64
CA ALA A 9 25.62 -30.79 -9.83
C ALA A 9 25.14 -29.73 -8.82
N GLU A 10 26.05 -29.01 -8.16
CA GLU A 10 25.71 -27.90 -7.26
C GLU A 10 25.05 -26.72 -7.99
N ALA A 11 25.55 -26.36 -9.18
CA ALA A 11 24.95 -25.30 -10.00
C ALA A 11 23.51 -25.62 -10.40
N HIS A 12 23.24 -26.85 -10.84
CA HIS A 12 21.88 -27.30 -11.19
C HIS A 12 20.95 -27.36 -9.98
N GLN A 13 21.45 -27.73 -8.80
CA GLN A 13 20.66 -27.71 -7.57
C GLN A 13 20.28 -26.27 -7.16
N MET A 14 21.23 -25.34 -7.26
CA MET A 14 20.97 -23.92 -6.98
C MET A 14 19.97 -23.31 -7.96
N GLU A 15 20.06 -23.63 -9.25
CA GLU A 15 19.07 -23.19 -10.25
C GLU A 15 17.68 -23.76 -9.96
N ALA A 16 17.57 -25.06 -9.65
CA ALA A 16 16.31 -25.69 -9.33
C ALA A 16 15.69 -25.15 -8.02
N GLU A 17 16.52 -24.84 -7.01
CA GLU A 17 16.08 -24.22 -5.77
C GLU A 17 15.64 -22.77 -6.01
N ALA A 18 16.38 -22.00 -6.81
CA ALA A 18 16.01 -20.65 -7.21
C ALA A 18 14.70 -20.61 -8.01
N GLU A 19 14.49 -21.56 -8.92
CA GLU A 19 13.23 -21.71 -9.65
C GLU A 19 12.08 -22.09 -8.71
N ARG A 20 12.29 -23.00 -7.75
CA ARG A 20 11.29 -23.33 -6.73
C ARG A 20 10.94 -22.12 -5.86
N ILE A 21 11.93 -21.37 -5.38
CA ILE A 21 11.70 -20.16 -4.58
C ILE A 21 10.91 -19.13 -5.40
N ARG A 22 11.23 -18.98 -6.68
CA ARG A 22 10.53 -18.08 -7.59
C ARG A 22 9.09 -18.53 -7.85
N GLN A 23 8.87 -19.82 -8.09
CA GLN A 23 7.52 -20.38 -8.28
C GLN A 23 6.69 -20.25 -7.00
N GLU A 24 7.26 -20.54 -5.83
CA GLU A 24 6.59 -20.34 -4.54
C GLU A 24 6.25 -18.85 -4.31
N ALA A 25 7.13 -17.93 -4.70
CA ALA A 25 6.85 -16.48 -4.64
C ALA A 25 5.76 -16.04 -5.64
N GLU A 26 5.76 -16.59 -6.85
CA GLU A 26 4.73 -16.34 -7.88
C GLU A 26 3.37 -16.91 -7.48
N ASP A 27 3.31 -18.08 -6.84
CA ASP A 27 2.08 -18.69 -6.32
C ASP A 27 1.52 -17.88 -5.14
N VAL A 28 2.37 -17.43 -4.20
CA VAL A 28 1.94 -16.57 -3.08
C VAL A 28 1.40 -15.22 -3.56
N THR A 29 2.05 -14.62 -4.58
CA THR A 29 1.55 -13.36 -5.17
C THR A 29 0.31 -13.55 -6.06
N SER A 30 -0.01 -14.79 -6.43
CA SER A 30 -1.18 -15.14 -7.23
C SER A 30 -2.38 -15.61 -6.41
N ASP A 31 -2.27 -15.64 -5.07
CA ASP A 31 -3.39 -16.02 -4.21
C ASP A 31 -4.57 -15.05 -4.39
N PRO A 32 -5.72 -15.52 -4.92
CA PRO A 32 -6.89 -14.66 -5.13
C PRO A 32 -7.40 -14.03 -3.83
N ALA A 33 -7.21 -14.67 -2.67
CA ALA A 33 -7.59 -14.11 -1.39
C ALA A 33 -6.69 -12.93 -0.99
N ALA A 34 -5.38 -13.04 -1.21
CA ALA A 34 -4.43 -11.95 -0.98
C ALA A 34 -4.72 -10.75 -1.90
N VAL A 35 -5.01 -11.01 -3.18
CA VAL A 35 -5.41 -9.96 -4.14
C VAL A 35 -6.68 -9.25 -3.69
N GLN A 36 -7.69 -9.98 -3.24
CA GLN A 36 -8.96 -9.40 -2.79
C GLN A 36 -8.78 -8.54 -1.52
N GLU A 37 -7.98 -9.01 -0.57
CA GLU A 37 -7.66 -8.25 0.64
C GLU A 37 -6.91 -6.95 0.31
N TRP A 38 -5.94 -7.02 -0.61
CA TRP A 38 -5.21 -5.83 -1.05
C TRP A 38 -6.12 -4.78 -1.71
N ILE A 39 -7.09 -5.23 -2.53
CA ILE A 39 -8.09 -4.34 -3.13
C ILE A 39 -8.98 -3.72 -2.04
N ARG A 40 -9.40 -4.51 -1.03
CA ARG A 40 -10.20 -4.02 0.09
C ARG A 40 -9.46 -2.93 0.88
N GLN A 41 -8.19 -3.17 1.21
CA GLN A 41 -7.36 -2.18 1.91
C GLN A 41 -7.17 -0.92 1.07
N SER A 42 -6.91 -1.06 -0.23
CA SER A 42 -6.78 0.08 -1.14
C SER A 42 -8.06 0.92 -1.19
N ASN A 43 -9.24 0.28 -1.23
CA ASN A 43 -10.53 0.98 -1.18
C ASN A 43 -10.74 1.75 0.12
N LEU A 44 -10.36 1.15 1.26
CA LEU A 44 -10.44 1.84 2.55
C LEU A 44 -9.53 3.07 2.60
N ILE A 45 -8.30 2.95 2.10
CA ILE A 45 -7.36 4.08 2.05
C ILE A 45 -7.91 5.18 1.13
N TYR A 46 -8.34 4.84 -0.09
CA TYR A 46 -8.76 5.86 -1.06
C TYR A 46 -10.06 6.54 -0.63
N GLY A 47 -11.03 5.75 -0.14
CA GLY A 47 -12.29 6.28 0.39
C GLY A 47 -12.07 7.14 1.63
N GLY A 48 -11.23 6.68 2.56
CA GLY A 48 -10.90 7.41 3.78
C GLY A 48 -10.21 8.75 3.50
N LEU A 49 -9.21 8.76 2.62
CA LEU A 49 -8.50 9.98 2.25
C LEU A 49 -9.39 10.97 1.47
N ALA A 50 -10.24 10.47 0.56
CA ALA A 50 -11.17 11.32 -0.17
C ALA A 50 -12.22 11.96 0.76
N ALA A 51 -12.78 11.17 1.69
CA ALA A 51 -13.73 11.67 2.68
C ALA A 51 -13.08 12.68 3.64
N ALA A 52 -11.86 12.38 4.12
CA ALA A 52 -11.10 13.32 4.95
C ALA A 52 -10.84 14.63 4.20
N GLY A 53 -10.42 14.56 2.93
CA GLY A 53 -10.23 15.75 2.11
C GLY A 53 -11.50 16.58 1.93
N LEU A 54 -12.64 15.93 1.69
CA LEU A 54 -13.92 16.63 1.56
C LEU A 54 -14.28 17.40 2.83
N VAL A 55 -14.07 16.80 4.01
CA VAL A 55 -14.33 17.44 5.30
C VAL A 55 -13.32 18.57 5.58
N VAL A 56 -12.04 18.33 5.33
CA VAL A 56 -10.95 19.28 5.61
C VAL A 56 -11.05 20.54 4.75
N VAL A 57 -11.54 20.43 3.51
CA VAL A 57 -11.63 21.58 2.60
C VAL A 57 -12.83 22.50 2.90
N GLN A 58 -13.87 22.00 3.57
CA GLN A 58 -15.11 22.76 3.82
C GLN A 58 -14.90 24.15 4.45
N PRO A 59 -14.10 24.32 5.51
CA PRO A 59 -13.90 25.62 6.15
C PRO A 59 -13.32 26.68 5.20
N PHE A 60 -12.46 26.25 4.25
CA PHE A 60 -11.80 27.15 3.31
C PHE A 60 -12.71 27.68 2.21
N LEU A 61 -13.88 27.07 1.98
CA LEU A 61 -14.84 27.53 0.98
C LEU A 61 -15.54 28.84 1.35
N SER A 62 -15.58 29.15 2.65
CA SER A 62 -16.20 30.37 3.18
C SER A 62 -15.20 31.50 3.47
N GLU A 63 -13.90 31.23 3.39
CA GLU A 63 -12.87 32.25 3.63
C GLU A 63 -12.63 33.12 2.39
N THR A 64 -12.49 34.42 2.59
CA THR A 64 -12.23 35.39 1.52
C THR A 64 -10.75 35.52 1.17
N SER A 65 -9.86 35.03 2.04
CA SER A 65 -8.42 35.03 1.84
C SER A 65 -7.82 33.79 2.48
N LEU A 66 -7.04 33.03 1.71
CA LEU A 66 -6.32 31.87 2.21
C LEU A 66 -4.87 32.26 2.49
N ASP A 67 -4.35 31.86 3.65
CA ASP A 67 -2.92 31.89 3.87
C ASP A 67 -2.20 30.83 3.02
N PRO A 68 -0.85 30.86 2.92
CA PRO A 68 -0.12 29.92 2.08
C PRO A 68 -0.36 28.44 2.42
N SER A 69 -0.55 28.10 3.70
CA SER A 69 -0.77 26.72 4.14
C SER A 69 -2.16 26.25 3.72
N ALA A 70 -3.19 27.09 3.91
CA ALA A 70 -4.54 26.80 3.45
C ALA A 70 -4.62 26.67 1.92
N LEU A 71 -3.89 27.53 1.17
CA LEU A 71 -3.81 27.44 -0.28
C LEU A 71 -3.19 26.11 -0.73
N VAL A 72 -2.07 25.69 -0.10
CA VAL A 72 -1.45 24.38 -0.37
C VAL A 72 -2.44 23.25 -0.09
N CYS A 73 -3.17 23.32 1.02
CA CYS A 73 -4.20 22.32 1.37
C CYS A 73 -5.25 22.18 0.27
N VAL A 74 -5.85 23.29 -0.17
CA VAL A 74 -6.89 23.30 -1.20
C VAL A 74 -6.36 22.76 -2.53
N ILE A 75 -5.18 23.19 -2.99
CA ILE A 75 -4.57 22.71 -4.24
C ILE A 75 -4.29 21.20 -4.15
N ALA A 76 -3.76 20.73 -3.02
CA ALA A 76 -3.43 19.33 -2.84
C ALA A 76 -4.68 18.44 -2.90
N PHE A 77 -5.80 18.86 -2.28
CA PHE A 77 -7.06 18.12 -2.36
C PHE A 77 -7.78 18.26 -3.70
N ALA A 78 -7.62 19.38 -4.41
CA ALA A 78 -8.12 19.53 -5.78
C ALA A 78 -7.50 18.50 -6.74
N VAL A 79 -6.25 18.11 -6.51
CA VAL A 79 -5.57 17.03 -7.24
C VAL A 79 -5.94 15.66 -6.69
N SER A 80 -5.92 15.51 -5.36
CA SER A 80 -6.10 14.21 -4.70
C SER A 80 -7.50 13.62 -4.89
N ILE A 81 -8.57 14.39 -4.63
CA ILE A 81 -9.94 13.88 -4.59
C ILE A 81 -10.35 13.25 -5.93
N PRO A 82 -10.17 13.89 -7.10
CA PRO A 82 -10.52 13.28 -8.38
C PRO A 82 -9.71 12.02 -8.68
N LEU A 83 -8.41 12.00 -8.35
CA LEU A 83 -7.56 10.84 -8.57
C LEU A 83 -7.97 9.66 -7.66
N LEU A 84 -8.22 9.92 -6.38
CA LEU A 84 -8.70 8.88 -5.44
C LEU A 84 -10.06 8.33 -5.87
N ALA A 85 -10.97 9.17 -6.36
CA ALA A 85 -12.27 8.74 -6.89
C ALA A 85 -12.10 7.84 -8.13
N ALA A 86 -11.24 8.23 -9.08
CA ALA A 86 -10.94 7.42 -10.25
C ALA A 86 -10.31 6.06 -9.86
N LEU A 87 -9.41 6.05 -8.88
CA LEU A 87 -8.77 4.85 -8.36
C LEU A 87 -9.76 3.94 -7.60
N LEU A 88 -10.75 4.49 -6.88
CA LEU A 88 -11.83 3.71 -6.27
C LEU A 88 -12.68 3.01 -7.32
N VAL A 89 -13.07 3.73 -8.38
CA VAL A 89 -13.81 3.15 -9.50
C VAL A 89 -12.99 2.06 -10.19
N LEU A 90 -11.69 2.29 -10.39
CA LEU A 90 -10.76 1.29 -10.93
C LEU A 90 -10.70 0.04 -10.04
N ASN A 91 -10.47 0.19 -8.74
CA ASN A 91 -10.42 -0.93 -7.81
C ASN A 91 -11.74 -1.72 -7.80
N ARG A 92 -12.89 -1.06 -7.96
CA ARG A 92 -14.18 -1.74 -8.08
C ARG A 92 -14.26 -2.59 -9.34
N GLN A 93 -13.67 -2.14 -10.44
CA GLN A 93 -13.55 -2.92 -11.68
C GLN A 93 -12.55 -4.08 -11.52
N GLU A 94 -11.44 -3.85 -10.82
CA GLU A 94 -10.43 -4.89 -10.51
C GLU A 94 -11.03 -6.00 -9.64
N GLU A 95 -11.82 -5.62 -8.63
CA GLU A 95 -12.57 -6.55 -7.78
C GLU A 95 -13.55 -7.38 -8.61
N PHE A 96 -14.34 -6.72 -9.46
CA PHE A 96 -15.29 -7.40 -10.34
C PHE A 96 -14.60 -8.40 -11.29
N ARG A 97 -13.41 -8.04 -11.81
CA ARG A 97 -12.63 -8.88 -12.73
C ARG A 97 -11.67 -9.85 -12.03
N ARG A 98 -11.57 -9.81 -10.70
CA ARG A 98 -10.61 -10.58 -9.88
C ARG A 98 -9.15 -10.45 -10.38
N ARG A 99 -8.77 -9.28 -10.90
CA ARG A 99 -7.43 -8.99 -11.42
C ARG A 99 -7.06 -7.54 -11.17
N THR A 100 -5.83 -7.32 -10.72
CA THR A 100 -5.27 -5.98 -10.51
C THR A 100 -4.62 -5.43 -11.78
N SER A 101 -4.68 -4.11 -11.97
CA SER A 101 -3.97 -3.44 -13.05
C SER A 101 -2.48 -3.38 -12.73
N LYS A 102 -1.66 -3.90 -13.65
CA LYS A 102 -0.18 -3.80 -13.59
C LYS A 102 0.35 -2.55 -14.28
N SER A 103 -0.51 -1.59 -14.62
CA SER A 103 -0.12 -0.41 -15.37
C SER A 103 0.74 0.54 -14.52
N PRO A 104 1.90 1.00 -15.03
CA PRO A 104 2.75 1.95 -14.31
C PRO A 104 2.04 3.30 -14.08
N LEU A 105 1.14 3.69 -14.97
CA LEU A 105 0.33 4.90 -14.81
C LEU A 105 -0.56 4.83 -13.56
N VAL A 106 -1.10 3.65 -13.25
CA VAL A 106 -1.92 3.44 -12.04
C VAL A 106 -1.05 3.58 -10.80
N SER A 107 0.18 3.06 -10.83
CA SER A 107 1.13 3.21 -9.71
C SER A 107 1.48 4.68 -9.46
N VAL A 108 1.81 5.42 -10.52
CA VAL A 108 2.10 6.87 -10.45
C VAL A 108 0.88 7.64 -9.95
N ALA A 109 -0.32 7.35 -10.48
CA ALA A 109 -1.54 7.98 -10.02
C ALA A 109 -1.82 7.72 -8.53
N LYS A 110 -1.59 6.49 -8.04
CA LYS A 110 -1.71 6.13 -6.62
C LYS A 110 -0.75 6.96 -5.76
N ALA A 111 0.51 7.08 -6.17
CA ALA A 111 1.51 7.86 -5.45
C ALA A 111 1.15 9.35 -5.39
N ILE A 112 0.75 9.93 -6.52
CA ILE A 112 0.33 11.34 -6.58
C ILE A 112 -0.92 11.58 -5.73
N ALA A 113 -1.94 10.73 -5.86
CA ALA A 113 -3.21 10.88 -5.17
C ALA A 113 -3.06 10.81 -3.64
N GLN A 114 -2.33 9.80 -3.15
CA GLN A 114 -2.11 9.65 -1.71
C GLN A 114 -1.13 10.70 -1.19
N GLY A 115 -0.03 10.96 -1.89
CA GLY A 115 0.97 11.95 -1.48
C GLY A 115 0.36 13.36 -1.38
N SER A 116 -0.47 13.74 -2.35
CA SER A 116 -1.21 15.01 -2.30
C SER A 116 -2.25 15.02 -1.18
N ALA A 117 -2.97 13.92 -0.92
CA ALA A 117 -3.90 13.84 0.23
C ALA A 117 -3.16 14.12 1.55
N PHE A 118 -2.04 13.43 1.79
CA PHE A 118 -1.24 13.60 3.00
C PHE A 118 -0.68 15.01 3.13
N ALA A 119 -0.17 15.59 2.04
CA ALA A 119 0.30 16.97 2.02
C ALA A 119 -0.83 17.95 2.35
N GLY A 120 -2.05 17.71 1.82
CA GLY A 120 -3.23 18.50 2.12
C GLY A 120 -3.61 18.47 3.60
N ILE A 121 -3.67 17.28 4.20
CA ILE A 121 -3.95 17.12 5.64
C ILE A 121 -2.87 17.84 6.47
N ALA A 122 -1.59 17.63 6.17
CA ALA A 122 -0.49 18.27 6.91
C ALA A 122 -0.56 19.80 6.81
N ALA A 123 -0.85 20.34 5.62
CA ALA A 123 -1.01 21.77 5.40
C ALA A 123 -2.22 22.34 6.16
N ALA A 124 -3.32 21.60 6.26
CA ALA A 124 -4.48 21.99 7.07
C ALA A 124 -4.13 22.12 8.56
N PHE A 125 -3.36 21.18 9.13
CA PHE A 125 -2.88 21.30 10.51
C PHE A 125 -1.93 22.48 10.69
N TRP A 126 -1.08 22.75 9.69
CA TRP A 126 -0.16 23.90 9.72
C TRP A 126 -0.88 25.24 9.67
N HIS A 127 -1.96 25.33 8.90
CA HIS A 127 -2.86 26.49 8.86
C HIS A 127 -3.48 26.77 10.24
N ILE A 128 -3.89 25.72 10.97
CA ILE A 128 -4.45 25.86 12.32
C ILE A 128 -3.37 26.30 13.32
N SER A 129 -2.23 25.60 13.32
CA SER A 129 -1.11 25.90 14.23
C SER A 129 0.18 25.23 13.76
N PHE A 130 1.28 25.99 13.82
CA PHE A 130 2.62 25.47 13.56
C PHE A 130 2.96 24.23 14.41
N ILE A 131 2.57 24.23 15.68
CA ILE A 131 2.82 23.10 16.60
C ILE A 131 1.98 21.88 16.20
N ALA A 132 0.71 22.10 15.83
CA ALA A 132 -0.17 21.01 15.40
C ALA A 132 0.38 20.31 14.16
N GLY A 133 0.91 21.07 13.20
CA GLY A 133 1.59 20.53 12.03
C GLY A 133 2.79 19.63 12.38
N ILE A 134 3.67 20.07 13.30
CA ILE A 134 4.81 19.25 13.77
C ILE A 134 4.33 17.97 14.44
N VAL A 135 3.34 18.07 15.33
CA VAL A 135 2.78 16.91 16.04
C VAL A 135 2.19 15.91 15.04
N PHE A 136 1.44 16.38 14.04
CA PHE A 136 0.88 15.53 12.99
C PHE A 136 1.97 14.74 12.25
N LEU A 137 3.06 15.41 11.83
CA LEU A 137 4.16 14.74 11.15
C LEU A 137 4.89 13.74 12.04
N ALA A 138 5.21 14.12 13.29
CA ALA A 138 5.91 13.24 14.22
C ALA A 138 5.10 11.97 14.51
N VAL A 139 3.80 12.13 14.79
CA VAL A 139 2.89 10.99 15.03
C VAL A 139 2.69 10.18 13.75
N GLY A 140 2.60 10.82 12.58
CA GLY A 140 2.54 10.15 11.29
C GLY A 140 3.74 9.23 11.04
N CYS A 141 4.95 9.70 11.32
CA CYS A 141 6.17 8.89 11.24
C CYS A 141 6.12 7.67 12.18
N VAL A 142 5.67 7.86 13.43
CA VAL A 142 5.49 6.76 14.39
C VAL A 142 4.47 5.76 13.88
N ALA A 143 3.34 6.22 13.35
CA ALA A 143 2.28 5.36 12.81
C ALA A 143 2.78 4.51 11.63
N VAL A 144 3.56 5.10 10.72
CA VAL A 144 4.21 4.35 9.62
C VAL A 144 5.18 3.31 10.18
N GLY A 145 5.97 3.65 11.20
CA GLY A 145 6.87 2.72 11.88
C GLY A 145 6.12 1.53 12.51
N VAL A 146 5.01 1.80 13.21
CA VAL A 146 4.15 0.77 13.81
C VAL A 146 3.54 -0.12 12.74
N HIS A 147 3.01 0.46 11.66
CA HIS A 147 2.42 -0.30 10.56
C HIS A 147 3.47 -1.19 9.86
N SER A 148 4.66 -0.65 9.58
CA SER A 148 5.76 -1.39 8.97
C SER A 148 6.23 -2.54 9.85
N SER A 149 6.42 -2.31 11.16
CA SER A 149 6.80 -3.34 12.12
C SER A 149 5.74 -4.45 12.22
N GLY A 150 4.46 -4.08 12.27
CA GLY A 150 3.36 -5.04 12.28
C GLY A 150 3.32 -5.91 11.01
N TYR A 151 3.57 -5.30 9.84
CA TYR A 151 3.61 -6.00 8.56
C TYR A 151 4.77 -7.00 8.50
N VAL A 152 5.98 -6.57 8.88
CA VAL A 152 7.17 -7.45 8.94
C VAL A 152 6.95 -8.62 9.89
N HIS A 153 6.32 -8.39 11.06
CA HIS A 153 6.06 -9.47 12.00
C HIS A 153 5.08 -10.52 11.44
N LEU A 154 4.08 -10.10 10.65
CA LEU A 154 3.12 -11.00 10.02
C LEU A 154 3.72 -11.81 8.86
N GLU A 155 4.64 -11.22 8.08
CA GLU A 155 5.27 -11.92 6.94
C GLU A 155 6.43 -12.82 7.37
N TYR A 156 7.21 -12.44 8.38
CA TYR A 156 8.43 -13.15 8.77
C TYR A 156 8.28 -14.10 9.96
N ASP A 157 7.15 -14.09 10.70
CA ASP A 157 6.95 -15.08 11.76
C ASP A 157 6.58 -16.46 11.17
N SER A 158 7.60 -17.31 11.07
CA SER A 158 7.50 -18.73 10.68
C SER A 158 6.47 -19.53 11.51
N LYS A 159 6.12 -19.10 12.74
CA LYS A 159 5.06 -19.73 13.54
C LYS A 159 3.66 -19.46 13.02
N PHE A 160 3.44 -18.37 12.29
CA PHE A 160 2.15 -18.10 11.64
C PHE A 160 1.96 -18.99 10.41
N ARG A 161 3.01 -19.16 9.60
CA ARG A 161 3.02 -20.06 8.42
C ARG A 161 2.79 -21.53 8.79
N SER A 162 3.33 -22.00 9.91
CA SER A 162 3.19 -23.41 10.32
C SER A 162 1.77 -23.78 10.75
N ARG A 163 0.96 -22.81 11.17
CA ARG A 163 -0.40 -23.03 11.68
C ARG A 163 -1.43 -23.34 10.58
N PHE A 164 -1.14 -22.95 9.35
CA PHE A 164 -2.02 -23.12 8.19
C PHE A 164 -1.50 -24.14 7.17
N ARG A 165 -0.39 -24.83 7.45
CA ARG A 165 0.09 -25.90 6.57
C ARG A 165 -0.93 -27.06 6.63
N PRO A 166 -1.53 -27.47 5.50
CA PRO A 166 -2.38 -28.66 5.47
C PRO A 166 -1.57 -29.84 6.01
N ARG A 167 -2.12 -30.52 7.02
CA ARG A 167 -1.53 -31.78 7.49
C ARG A 167 -1.68 -32.78 6.35
N ASN A 168 -0.57 -33.21 5.75
CA ASN A 168 -0.60 -34.24 4.72
C ASN A 168 -1.41 -35.44 5.25
N PRO A 169 -2.40 -35.95 4.48
CA PRO A 169 -3.09 -37.16 4.88
C PRO A 169 -2.06 -38.30 4.99
N PRO A 170 -2.20 -39.20 5.98
CA PRO A 170 -1.30 -40.32 6.13
C PRO A 170 -1.31 -41.16 4.86
N GLU A 171 -0.12 -41.53 4.39
CA GLU A 171 0.07 -42.47 3.29
C GLU A 171 -0.68 -43.77 3.63
N ALA A 172 -1.56 -44.19 2.72
CA ALA A 172 -2.38 -45.39 2.84
C ALA A 172 -1.64 -46.62 2.30
#